data_AF-A0A939VU00-F1
#
_entry.id   AF-A0A939VU00-F1
#
_cell.length_a   1.000
_cell.length_b   1.000
_cell.length_c   1.000
_cell.angle_alpha   90.00
_cell.angle_beta   90.00
_cell.angle_gamma   90.00
#
_symmetry.space_group_name_H-M   'P 1'
#
loop_
_entity.id
_entity.type
_entity.pdbx_description
1 polymer ?
#
loop_
_entity_poly.entity_id
_entity_poly.type
_entity_poly.pdbx_seq_one_letter_code
_entity_poly.pdbx_strand_id
1 'polypeptide(L)'
;MRFPVIINCCLLFFVLLITGCRTPQAEDDSFQAVRKRGVLRVGATGDYRPMSFRETKSGKYWGFDAALAEDLARDLGVKLEYVPTSWPTLMRDTLDRKFDLALCGIT
;
A
#
# COMPACT_ATOMS: atom_id res chain seq x y z
N MET A 1 40.54 15.87 -40.83
CA MET A 1 39.46 16.50 -40.04
C MET A 1 38.38 15.50 -39.58
N ARG A 2 38.74 14.28 -39.12
CA ARG A 2 37.77 13.22 -38.71
C ARG A 2 37.84 12.87 -37.22
N PHE A 3 38.85 13.36 -36.50
CA PHE A 3 39.08 13.09 -35.07
C PHE A 3 37.99 13.62 -34.09
N PRO A 4 37.38 14.82 -34.26
CA PRO A 4 36.41 15.32 -33.28
C PRO A 4 35.04 14.62 -33.36
N VAL A 5 34.69 14.04 -34.53
CA VAL A 5 33.42 13.31 -34.73
C VAL A 5 33.44 11.96 -34.01
N ILE A 6 34.61 11.30 -33.98
CA ILE A 6 34.78 10.00 -33.30
C ILE A 6 34.69 10.17 -31.77
N ILE A 7 35.28 11.24 -31.22
CA ILE A 7 35.25 11.54 -29.78
C ILE A 7 33.82 11.91 -29.31
N ASN A 8 33.09 12.70 -30.10
CA ASN A 8 31.70 13.07 -29.77
C ASN A 8 30.74 11.86 -29.85
N CYS A 9 30.97 10.93 -30.77
CA CYS A 9 30.19 9.70 -30.90
C CYS A 9 30.43 8.74 -29.71
N CYS A 10 31.68 8.63 -29.24
CA CYS A 10 32.01 7.87 -28.04
C CYS A 10 31.41 8.46 -26.75
N LEU A 11 31.36 9.79 -26.63
CA LEU A 11 30.72 10.47 -25.50
C LEU A 11 29.20 10.26 -25.47
N LEU A 12 28.54 10.30 -26.63
CA LEU A 12 27.11 9.99 -26.76
C LEU A 12 26.77 8.53 -26.42
N PHE A 13 27.69 7.59 -26.71
CA PHE A 13 27.52 6.18 -26.34
C PHE A 13 27.65 5.94 -24.83
N PHE A 14 28.51 6.70 -24.14
CA PHE A 14 28.74 6.54 -22.70
C PHE A 14 27.57 7.07 -21.85
N VAL A 15 26.88 8.12 -22.31
CA VAL A 15 25.68 8.68 -21.63
C VAL A 15 24.48 7.73 -21.72
N LEU A 16 24.37 6.93 -22.79
CA LEU A 16 23.29 5.96 -22.95
C LEU A 16 23.38 4.79 -21.96
N LEU A 17 24.60 4.42 -21.55
CA LEU A 17 24.87 3.31 -20.63
C LEU A 17 24.46 3.61 -19.17
N ILE A 18 24.45 4.89 -18.76
CA ILE A 18 24.14 5.28 -17.38
C ILE A 18 22.63 5.37 -17.13
N THR A 19 21.84 5.66 -18.17
CA THR A 19 20.37 5.82 -18.06
C THR A 19 19.62 4.49 -17.97
N GLY A 20 20.29 3.35 -18.26
CA GLY A 20 19.66 2.03 -18.32
C GLY A 20 19.53 1.30 -16.98
N CYS A 21 20.21 1.76 -15.91
CA CYS A 21 20.17 1.09 -14.61
C CYS A 21 19.06 1.68 -13.73
N ARG A 22 17.80 1.51 -14.15
CA ARG A 22 16.64 1.74 -13.27
C ARG A 22 16.30 0.41 -12.62
N THR A 23 16.97 0.09 -11.52
CA THR A 23 16.59 -1.07 -10.69
C THR A 23 15.12 -0.91 -10.30
N PRO A 24 14.27 -1.93 -10.51
CA PRO A 24 12.92 -1.89 -9.97
C PRO A 24 13.05 -1.75 -8.45
N GLN A 25 12.66 -0.59 -7.94
CA GLN A 25 12.63 -0.36 -6.50
C GLN A 25 11.50 -1.24 -5.97
N ALA A 26 11.86 -2.22 -5.13
CA ALA A 26 10.87 -3.00 -4.41
C ALA A 26 9.93 -2.04 -3.67
N GLU A 27 8.62 -2.31 -3.76
CA GLU A 27 7.63 -1.52 -3.05
C GLU A 27 7.92 -1.65 -1.54
N ASP A 28 8.13 -0.52 -0.87
CA ASP A 28 8.43 -0.48 0.55
C ASP A 28 7.16 -0.85 1.30
N ASP A 29 7.09 -2.09 1.78
CA ASP A 29 5.96 -2.62 2.55
C ASP A 29 6.16 -2.49 4.06
N SER A 30 7.19 -1.77 4.46
CA SER A 30 7.44 -1.56 5.87
C SER A 30 6.39 -0.63 6.48
N PHE A 31 6.28 -0.72 7.78
CA PHE A 31 5.56 0.25 8.59
C PHE A 31 5.96 1.72 8.29
N GLN A 32 7.21 1.97 7.88
CA GLN A 32 7.64 3.33 7.51
C GLN A 32 6.94 3.82 6.25
N ALA A 33 6.59 2.95 5.32
CA ALA A 33 5.83 3.33 4.13
C ALA A 33 4.41 3.79 4.48
N VAL A 34 3.76 3.12 5.44
CA VAL A 34 2.45 3.55 5.96
C VAL A 34 2.53 4.95 6.56
N ARG A 35 3.54 5.21 7.40
CA ARG A 35 3.76 6.54 8.01
C ARG A 35 4.07 7.61 6.97
N LYS A 36 4.95 7.30 5.99
CA LYS A 36 5.28 8.22 4.89
C LYS A 36 4.07 8.56 4.04
N ARG A 37 3.23 7.56 3.74
CA ARG A 37 1.98 7.73 2.97
C ARG A 37 0.93 8.50 3.76
N GLY A 38 0.95 8.42 5.10
CA GLY A 38 -0.01 9.08 5.96
C GLY A 38 -1.39 8.44 5.95
N VAL A 39 -1.52 7.21 5.44
CA VAL A 39 -2.79 6.46 5.36
C VAL A 39 -2.55 4.98 5.70
N LEU A 40 -3.26 4.50 6.71
CA LEU A 40 -3.40 3.08 7.08
C LEU A 40 -4.65 2.52 6.38
N ARG A 41 -4.45 1.59 5.46
CA ARG A 41 -5.52 0.89 4.75
C ARG A 41 -5.86 -0.40 5.50
N VAL A 42 -7.09 -0.53 5.97
CA VAL A 42 -7.57 -1.70 6.71
C VAL A 42 -8.59 -2.48 5.88
N GLY A 43 -8.27 -3.73 5.58
CA GLY A 43 -9.17 -4.68 4.94
C GLY A 43 -10.22 -5.17 5.94
N ALA A 44 -11.50 -5.00 5.60
CA ALA A 44 -12.59 -5.47 6.46
C ALA A 44 -13.80 -5.95 5.64
N THR A 45 -14.39 -7.08 6.04
CA THR A 45 -15.58 -7.66 5.38
C THR A 45 -16.85 -6.90 5.70
N GLY A 46 -16.93 -6.29 6.89
CA GLY A 46 -18.08 -5.50 7.32
C GLY A 46 -19.35 -6.33 7.62
N ASP A 47 -19.26 -7.65 7.68
CA ASP A 47 -20.41 -8.55 7.87
C ASP A 47 -20.35 -9.40 9.15
N TYR A 48 -19.34 -9.19 10.01
CA TYR A 48 -19.07 -10.07 11.15
C TYR A 48 -19.16 -9.34 12.50
N ARG A 49 -20.35 -9.38 13.12
CA ARG A 49 -20.58 -8.84 14.47
C ARG A 49 -20.02 -9.78 15.55
N PRO A 50 -19.48 -9.27 16.68
CA PRO A 50 -19.30 -7.86 17.05
C PRO A 50 -17.96 -7.24 16.59
N MET A 51 -17.21 -7.94 15.73
CA MET A 51 -15.84 -7.60 15.37
C MET A 51 -15.76 -6.47 14.33
N SER A 52 -16.33 -6.70 13.15
CA SER A 52 -16.31 -5.77 12.01
C SER A 52 -17.67 -5.75 11.32
N PHE A 53 -18.43 -4.66 11.49
CA PHE A 53 -19.72 -4.42 10.84
C PHE A 53 -19.72 -3.10 10.08
N ARG A 54 -20.14 -3.12 8.82
CA ARG A 54 -20.30 -1.92 7.99
C ARG A 54 -21.76 -1.48 7.96
N GLU A 55 -22.03 -0.29 8.45
CA GLU A 55 -23.36 0.30 8.42
C GLU A 55 -23.75 0.72 7.00
N THR A 56 -24.86 0.20 6.50
CA THR A 56 -25.30 0.40 5.09
C THR A 56 -25.59 1.86 4.75
N LYS A 57 -26.07 2.66 5.72
CA LYS A 57 -26.49 4.05 5.48
C LYS A 57 -25.30 5.03 5.49
N SER A 58 -24.39 4.87 6.44
CA SER A 58 -23.25 5.79 6.61
C SER A 58 -21.97 5.29 5.94
N GLY A 59 -21.89 4.00 5.62
CA GLY A 59 -20.68 3.34 5.16
C GLY A 59 -19.60 3.17 6.25
N LYS A 60 -19.88 3.58 7.49
CA LYS A 60 -18.95 3.49 8.61
C LYS A 60 -18.79 2.05 9.10
N TYR A 61 -17.59 1.72 9.52
CA TYR A 61 -17.28 0.45 10.18
C TYR A 61 -17.40 0.62 11.69
N TRP A 62 -17.95 -0.40 12.35
CA TRP A 62 -18.21 -0.46 13.79
C TRP A 62 -17.84 -1.84 14.32
N GLY A 63 -17.47 -1.92 15.59
CA GLY A 63 -17.11 -3.17 16.27
C GLY A 63 -15.73 -3.09 16.92
N PHE A 64 -15.29 -4.21 17.49
CA PHE A 64 -14.00 -4.29 18.17
C PHE A 64 -12.81 -3.99 17.25
N ASP A 65 -12.82 -4.60 16.05
CA ASP A 65 -11.76 -4.41 15.06
C ASP A 65 -11.74 -2.99 14.50
N ALA A 66 -12.92 -2.37 14.38
CA ALA A 66 -13.01 -0.99 13.92
C ALA A 66 -12.42 -0.01 14.95
N ALA A 67 -12.70 -0.23 16.24
CA ALA A 67 -12.11 0.55 17.32
C ALA A 67 -10.59 0.37 17.38
N LEU A 68 -10.10 -0.86 17.26
CA LEU A 68 -8.67 -1.15 17.20
C LEU A 68 -7.99 -0.47 16.00
N ALA A 69 -8.63 -0.48 14.83
CA ALA A 69 -8.11 0.19 13.64
C ALA A 69 -8.02 1.70 13.82
N GLU A 70 -9.01 2.32 14.47
CA GLU A 70 -9.03 3.75 14.81
C GLU A 70 -7.92 4.11 15.80
N ASP A 71 -7.75 3.30 16.85
CA ASP A 71 -6.69 3.47 17.85
C ASP A 71 -5.31 3.35 17.21
N LEU A 72 -5.11 2.33 16.39
CA LEU A 72 -3.86 2.14 15.66
C LEU A 72 -3.58 3.34 14.74
N ALA A 73 -4.53 3.76 13.89
CA ALA A 73 -4.31 4.90 13.00
C ALA A 73 -3.96 6.19 13.77
N ARG A 74 -4.60 6.41 14.92
CA ARG A 74 -4.33 7.55 15.81
C ARG A 74 -2.93 7.51 16.41
N ASP A 75 -2.50 6.37 16.95
CA ASP A 75 -1.15 6.20 17.52
C ASP A 75 -0.07 6.37 16.44
N LEU A 76 -0.40 6.01 15.21
CA LEU A 76 0.46 6.18 14.06
C LEU A 76 0.49 7.61 13.51
N GLY A 77 -0.49 8.45 13.87
CA GLY A 77 -0.65 9.80 13.34
C GLY A 77 -1.04 9.81 11.86
N VAL A 78 -1.74 8.77 11.38
CA VAL A 78 -2.13 8.59 9.98
C VAL A 78 -3.65 8.56 9.84
N LYS A 79 -4.15 8.74 8.62
CA LYS A 79 -5.58 8.58 8.32
C LYS A 79 -5.93 7.10 8.23
N LEU A 80 -7.10 6.73 8.72
CA LEU A 80 -7.66 5.40 8.54
C LEU A 80 -8.50 5.36 7.26
N GLU A 81 -8.27 4.36 6.41
CA GLU A 81 -9.08 4.07 5.24
C GLU A 81 -9.49 2.60 5.26
N TYR A 82 -10.80 2.33 5.17
CA TYR A 82 -11.29 0.97 5.06
C TYR A 82 -11.35 0.53 3.60
N VAL A 83 -10.78 -0.64 3.32
CA VAL A 83 -10.83 -1.30 2.02
C VAL A 83 -11.79 -2.48 2.14
N PRO A 84 -12.99 -2.42 1.54
CA PRO A 84 -13.93 -3.52 1.59
C PRO A 84 -13.35 -4.79 0.95
N THR A 85 -13.48 -5.92 1.63
CA THR A 85 -13.12 -7.25 1.12
C THR A 85 -14.22 -8.26 1.46
N SER A 86 -14.03 -9.53 1.14
CA SER A 86 -14.95 -10.62 1.43
C SER A 86 -14.18 -11.85 1.89
N TRP A 87 -14.79 -12.74 2.67
CA TRP A 87 -14.13 -13.97 3.12
C TRP A 87 -13.49 -14.79 1.99
N PRO A 88 -14.15 -15.00 0.82
CA PRO A 88 -13.54 -15.74 -0.29
C PRO A 88 -12.34 -15.02 -0.93
N THR A 89 -12.32 -13.69 -0.92
CA THR A 89 -11.27 -12.90 -1.59
C THR A 89 -10.20 -12.41 -0.63
N LEU A 90 -10.41 -12.50 0.68
CA LEU A 90 -9.55 -11.93 1.72
C LEU A 90 -8.07 -12.27 1.54
N MET A 91 -7.76 -13.55 1.36
CA MET A 91 -6.38 -14.00 1.18
C MET A 91 -5.77 -13.44 -0.11
N ARG A 92 -6.53 -13.45 -1.21
CA ARG A 92 -6.09 -12.88 -2.47
C ARG A 92 -5.89 -11.37 -2.37
N ASP A 93 -6.83 -10.65 -1.77
CA ASP A 93 -6.76 -9.20 -1.61
C ASP A 93 -5.58 -8.78 -0.72
N THR A 94 -5.23 -9.61 0.26
CA THR A 94 -4.03 -9.46 1.10
C THR A 94 -2.76 -9.65 0.27
N LEU A 95 -2.68 -10.72 -0.53
CA LEU A 95 -1.53 -11.00 -1.40
C LEU A 95 -1.37 -9.95 -2.50
N ASP A 96 -2.48 -9.45 -3.03
CA ASP A 96 -2.55 -8.37 -4.03
C ASP A 96 -2.30 -6.98 -3.41
N ARG A 97 -1.97 -6.90 -2.10
CA ARG A 97 -1.62 -5.68 -1.36
C ARG A 97 -2.65 -4.56 -1.40
N LYS A 98 -3.94 -4.92 -1.48
CA LYS A 98 -5.03 -3.94 -1.51
C LYS A 98 -5.14 -3.12 -0.22
N PHE A 99 -4.74 -3.70 0.90
CA PHE A 99 -4.70 -3.08 2.23
C PHE A 99 -3.41 -3.46 2.96
N ASP A 100 -3.08 -2.71 4.01
CA ASP A 100 -1.86 -2.91 4.81
C ASP A 100 -2.08 -3.93 5.93
N LEU A 101 -3.32 -4.03 6.42
CA LEU A 101 -3.71 -4.91 7.53
C LEU A 101 -5.15 -5.36 7.32
N ALA A 102 -5.45 -6.63 7.60
CA ALA A 102 -6.83 -7.11 7.67
C ALA A 102 -7.31 -7.18 9.13
N LEU A 103 -8.44 -6.57 9.43
CA LEU A 103 -9.09 -6.60 10.74
C LEU A 103 -10.58 -6.88 10.54
N CYS A 104 -10.96 -8.15 10.63
CA CYS A 104 -12.37 -8.57 10.51
C CYS A 104 -12.68 -9.90 11.23
N GLY A 105 -12.08 -10.16 12.39
CA GLY A 105 -12.30 -11.38 13.18
C GLY A 105 -11.61 -12.62 12.59
N ILE A 106 -10.48 -12.42 11.92
CA ILE A 106 -9.62 -13.50 11.39
C ILE A 106 -9.01 -14.26 12.57
N THR A 107 -9.01 -15.59 12.52
CA THR A 107 -8.38 -16.50 13.51
C THR A 107 -7.51 -17.52 12.79
#